data_AF-A0A1M5DR17-F1
#
_entry.id   AF-A0A1M5DR17-F1
#
_cell.length_a   1.000
_cell.length_b   1.000
_cell.length_c   1.000
_cell.angle_alpha   90.00
_cell.angle_beta   90.00
_cell.angle_gamma   90.00
#
_symmetry.space_group_name_H-M   'P 1'
#
loop_
_entity.id
_entity.type
_entity.pdbx_description
1 polymer ?
#
loop_
_entity_poly.entity_id
_entity_poly.type
_entity_poly.pdbx_seq_one_letter_code
_entity_poly.pdbx_strand_id
1 'polypeptide(L)'
;MKKIIFTAILILQSIFSYCQIIDGIGGIRLGMTTTEVAKVLGKKTLKFKDKYKYELTPTYEISNYVPVKGYYIKSLKLTFFRDSLYRMSNSSGFMDGQTNIGDALTIKYGEPRKEVKSYDSSYRNQYGVVINSGGYWTVYTWNTGSPDIKCTLESKGSSEYRIPSGDFELINQHIANRIWEYRKELEIKWKEKDKIRNEERKSELDGL
;
A
#
# COMPACT_ATOMS: atom_id res chain seq x y z
N MET A 1 -19.90 4.06 46.23
CA MET A 1 -18.86 3.18 45.66
C MET A 1 -19.24 2.58 44.30
N LYS A 2 -20.41 1.92 44.13
CA LYS A 2 -20.82 1.31 42.84
C LYS A 2 -20.86 2.29 41.64
N LYS A 3 -21.33 3.52 41.83
CA LYS A 3 -21.37 4.54 40.76
C LYS A 3 -19.98 4.95 40.26
N ILE A 4 -19.01 5.15 41.17
CA ILE A 4 -17.64 5.60 40.84
C ILE A 4 -16.90 4.52 40.03
N ILE A 5 -17.09 3.25 40.38
CA ILE A 5 -16.50 2.11 39.64
C ILE A 5 -17.09 2.04 38.22
N PHE A 6 -18.39 2.27 38.06
CA PHE A 6 -19.04 2.25 36.75
C PHE A 6 -18.58 3.41 35.86
N THR A 7 -18.38 4.61 36.43
CA THR A 7 -17.84 5.77 35.71
C THR A 7 -16.38 5.54 35.32
N ALA A 8 -15.57 4.95 36.20
CA ALA A 8 -14.17 4.60 35.90
C ALA A 8 -14.08 3.56 34.77
N ILE A 9 -14.96 2.55 34.75
CA ILE A 9 -15.01 1.53 33.67
C ILE A 9 -15.43 2.15 32.34
N LEU A 10 -16.40 3.08 32.32
CA LEU A 10 -16.81 3.80 31.11
C LEU A 10 -15.70 4.71 30.57
N ILE A 11 -14.97 5.40 31.46
CA ILE A 11 -13.81 6.21 31.10
C ILE A 11 -12.68 5.30 30.57
N LEU A 12 -12.38 4.18 31.23
CA LEU A 12 -11.42 3.18 30.76
C LEU A 12 -11.82 2.57 29.40
N GLN A 13 -13.10 2.26 29.17
CA GLN A 13 -13.58 1.78 27.87
C GLN A 13 -13.42 2.83 26.77
N SER A 14 -13.65 4.11 27.08
CA SER A 14 -13.40 5.20 26.13
C SER A 14 -11.91 5.39 25.83
N ILE A 15 -11.02 5.21 26.83
CA ILE A 15 -9.55 5.29 26.64
C ILE A 15 -9.02 4.08 25.87
N PHE A 16 -9.53 2.86 26.12
CA PHE A 16 -9.17 1.66 25.36
C PHE A 16 -9.74 1.65 23.93
N SER A 17 -10.84 2.35 23.68
CA SER A 17 -11.36 2.56 22.31
C SER A 17 -10.48 3.52 21.49
N TYR A 18 -9.67 4.33 22.18
CA TYR A 18 -8.59 5.16 21.61
C TYR A 18 -7.24 4.43 21.59
N CYS A 19 -7.20 3.12 21.83
CA CYS A 19 -6.06 2.31 21.42
C CYS A 19 -5.90 2.50 19.91
N GLN A 20 -4.93 3.33 19.53
CA GLN A 20 -4.64 3.68 18.15
C GLN A 20 -4.59 2.37 17.38
N ILE A 21 -5.50 2.22 16.44
CA ILE A 21 -5.57 1.04 15.59
C ILE A 21 -4.26 0.98 14.81
N ILE A 22 -3.33 0.14 15.24
CA ILE A 22 -1.92 0.10 14.78
C ILE A 22 -1.79 -0.20 13.27
N ASP A 23 -2.81 -0.81 12.68
CA ASP A 23 -2.80 -1.40 11.35
C ASP A 23 -3.80 -0.74 10.38
N GLY A 24 -4.21 0.50 10.66
CA GLY A 24 -5.26 1.19 9.90
C GLY A 24 -4.93 2.60 9.44
N ILE A 25 -5.85 3.18 8.67
CA ILE A 25 -5.90 4.63 8.41
C ILE A 25 -7.37 5.05 8.56
N GLY A 26 -7.65 5.96 9.50
CA GLY A 26 -9.02 6.31 9.83
C GLY A 26 -9.82 5.09 10.28
N GLY A 27 -10.97 4.86 9.63
CA GLY A 27 -11.85 3.73 9.92
C GLY A 27 -11.47 2.42 9.21
N ILE A 28 -10.55 2.44 8.25
CA ILE A 28 -10.17 1.25 7.46
C ILE A 28 -8.92 0.61 8.07
N ARG A 29 -8.92 -0.72 8.18
CA ARG A 29 -7.86 -1.49 8.83
C ARG A 29 -7.42 -2.64 7.95
N LEU A 30 -6.13 -2.99 8.02
CA LEU A 30 -5.67 -4.25 7.51
C LEU A 30 -6.46 -5.41 8.17
N GLY A 31 -6.61 -6.51 7.46
CA GLY A 31 -7.44 -7.64 7.88
C GLY A 31 -8.91 -7.54 7.48
N MET A 32 -9.46 -6.34 7.31
CA MET A 32 -10.88 -6.14 6.97
C MET A 32 -11.27 -6.82 5.65
N THR A 33 -12.47 -7.34 5.62
CA THR A 33 -13.14 -7.84 4.42
C THR A 33 -13.61 -6.72 3.51
N THR A 34 -13.86 -7.02 2.23
CA THR A 34 -14.47 -6.04 1.31
C THR A 34 -15.82 -5.53 1.85
N THR A 35 -16.59 -6.41 2.50
CA THR A 35 -17.88 -6.07 3.11
C THR A 35 -17.72 -5.13 4.31
N GLU A 36 -16.73 -5.37 5.18
CA GLU A 36 -16.43 -4.48 6.31
C GLU A 36 -15.97 -3.10 5.83
N VAL A 37 -15.11 -3.04 4.82
CA VAL A 37 -14.68 -1.78 4.20
C VAL A 37 -15.86 -1.03 3.61
N ALA A 38 -16.78 -1.72 2.91
CA ALA A 38 -17.97 -1.10 2.35
C ALA A 38 -18.89 -0.51 3.44
N LYS A 39 -19.03 -1.18 4.59
CA LYS A 39 -19.77 -0.65 5.74
C LYS A 39 -19.13 0.64 6.28
N VAL A 40 -17.80 0.69 6.39
CA VAL A 40 -17.07 1.89 6.85
C VAL A 40 -17.24 3.08 5.90
N LEU A 41 -17.27 2.83 4.59
CA LEU A 41 -17.34 3.89 3.58
C LEU A 41 -18.77 4.40 3.32
N GLY A 42 -19.80 3.69 3.79
CA GLY A 42 -21.18 3.92 3.40
C GLY A 42 -21.41 3.60 1.91
N LYS A 43 -22.52 4.06 1.31
CA LYS A 43 -22.82 3.87 -0.13
C LYS A 43 -21.79 4.51 -1.10
N LYS A 44 -20.62 4.97 -0.64
CA LYS A 44 -19.56 5.50 -1.50
C LYS A 44 -18.91 4.39 -2.32
N THR A 45 -18.83 4.65 -3.61
CA THR A 45 -18.46 3.76 -4.70
C THR A 45 -16.98 3.36 -4.62
N LEU A 46 -16.70 2.17 -4.09
CA LEU A 46 -15.47 1.45 -4.38
C LEU A 46 -15.37 1.25 -5.90
N LYS A 47 -14.42 1.90 -6.56
CA LYS A 47 -14.17 1.65 -7.98
C LYS A 47 -13.18 0.51 -8.10
N PHE A 48 -13.57 -0.56 -8.78
CA PHE A 48 -12.66 -1.64 -9.12
C PHE A 48 -11.58 -1.11 -10.08
N LYS A 49 -10.30 -1.21 -9.70
CA LYS A 49 -9.21 -0.62 -10.48
C LYS A 49 -8.49 -1.63 -11.35
N ASP A 50 -8.20 -2.82 -10.82
CA ASP A 50 -7.40 -3.82 -11.55
C ASP A 50 -7.49 -5.23 -10.97
N LYS A 51 -7.38 -6.23 -11.85
CA LYS A 51 -6.94 -7.60 -11.53
C LYS A 51 -5.49 -7.72 -12.01
N TYR A 52 -4.52 -7.82 -11.09
CA TYR A 52 -3.21 -8.36 -11.46
C TYR A 52 -3.39 -9.70 -12.20
N LYS A 53 -2.49 -10.04 -13.13
CA LYS A 53 -2.49 -11.15 -14.11
C LYS A 53 -2.88 -12.57 -13.60
N TYR A 54 -3.15 -12.74 -12.31
CA TYR A 54 -3.56 -14.00 -11.67
C TYR A 54 -4.82 -13.88 -10.79
N GLU A 55 -5.56 -12.77 -10.87
CA GLU A 55 -6.78 -12.47 -10.09
C GLU A 55 -6.64 -12.56 -8.55
N LEU A 56 -5.44 -12.80 -8.05
CA LEU A 56 -5.18 -13.13 -6.65
C LEU A 56 -5.44 -11.98 -5.69
N THR A 57 -5.23 -10.75 -6.19
CA THR A 57 -5.20 -9.55 -5.37
C THR A 57 -6.07 -8.44 -5.94
N PRO A 58 -7.40 -8.53 -5.81
CA PRO A 58 -8.30 -7.48 -6.30
C PRO A 58 -7.98 -6.15 -5.60
N THR A 59 -7.94 -5.08 -6.38
CA THR A 59 -7.67 -3.72 -5.89
C THR A 59 -8.84 -2.79 -6.17
N TYR A 60 -9.27 -2.09 -5.13
CA TYR A 60 -10.31 -1.07 -5.19
C TYR A 60 -9.68 0.31 -4.95
N GLU A 61 -10.25 1.35 -5.52
CA GLU A 61 -9.78 2.72 -5.35
C GLU A 61 -10.87 3.63 -4.80
N ILE A 62 -10.45 4.50 -3.88
CA ILE A 62 -11.22 5.61 -3.35
C ILE A 62 -10.52 6.90 -3.80
N SER A 63 -11.19 7.69 -4.66
CA SER A 63 -10.57 8.88 -5.26
C SER A 63 -10.16 9.94 -4.23
N ASN A 64 -10.95 10.15 -3.17
CA ASN A 64 -10.64 11.08 -2.08
C ASN A 64 -11.09 10.47 -0.76
N TYR A 65 -10.14 9.99 0.04
CA TYR A 65 -10.39 9.45 1.37
C TYR A 65 -9.97 10.45 2.45
N VAL A 66 -10.83 10.69 3.44
CA VAL A 66 -10.57 11.63 4.55
C VAL A 66 -10.54 10.80 5.84
N PRO A 67 -9.37 10.28 6.27
CA PRO A 67 -9.27 9.44 7.46
C PRO A 67 -9.61 10.19 8.75
N VAL A 68 -9.24 11.47 8.82
CA VAL A 68 -9.44 12.38 9.96
C VAL A 68 -9.68 13.79 9.40
N LYS A 69 -10.47 14.61 10.11
CA LYS A 69 -10.73 16.00 9.70
C LYS A 69 -9.42 16.74 9.45
N GLY A 70 -9.30 17.37 8.28
CA GLY A 70 -8.10 18.11 7.87
C GLY A 70 -7.04 17.27 7.15
N TYR A 71 -7.15 15.94 7.15
CA TYR A 71 -6.22 15.04 6.47
C TYR A 71 -6.91 14.30 5.33
N TYR A 72 -6.28 14.23 4.16
CA TYR A 72 -6.84 13.51 3.03
C TYR A 72 -5.79 12.70 2.26
N ILE A 73 -6.25 11.60 1.67
CA ILE A 73 -5.50 10.74 0.77
C ILE A 73 -6.21 10.77 -0.58
N LYS A 74 -5.53 11.27 -1.61
CA LYS A 74 -6.00 11.16 -2.99
C LYS A 74 -5.70 9.75 -3.51
N SER A 75 -6.65 9.16 -4.23
CA SER A 75 -6.50 7.86 -4.89
C SER A 75 -5.99 6.75 -3.95
N LEU A 76 -6.67 6.57 -2.82
CA LEU A 76 -6.38 5.48 -1.89
C LEU A 76 -6.77 4.14 -2.53
N LYS A 77 -5.78 3.31 -2.80
CA LYS A 77 -5.90 1.92 -3.23
C LYS A 77 -6.00 1.01 -2.01
N LEU A 78 -6.93 0.07 -2.08
CA LEU A 78 -7.15 -1.00 -1.12
C LEU A 78 -6.97 -2.33 -1.85
N THR A 79 -5.94 -3.09 -1.50
CA THR A 79 -5.61 -4.37 -2.14
C THR A 79 -5.86 -5.53 -1.19
N PHE A 80 -6.68 -6.48 -1.64
CA PHE A 80 -7.15 -7.61 -0.85
C PHE A 80 -6.45 -8.91 -1.29
N PHE A 81 -6.41 -9.90 -0.41
CA PHE A 81 -6.01 -11.28 -0.71
C PHE A 81 -6.97 -12.23 -0.01
N ARG A 82 -7.64 -13.09 -0.78
CA ARG A 82 -8.70 -13.98 -0.27
C ARG A 82 -9.74 -13.22 0.60
N ASP A 83 -10.19 -12.07 0.08
CA ASP A 83 -11.08 -11.12 0.75
C ASP A 83 -10.50 -10.38 1.97
N SER A 84 -9.25 -10.59 2.37
CA SER A 84 -8.63 -9.81 3.47
C SER A 84 -7.80 -8.64 2.96
N LEU A 85 -8.07 -7.41 3.43
CA LEU A 85 -7.31 -6.21 3.09
C LEU A 85 -5.88 -6.33 3.65
N TYR A 86 -4.88 -6.45 2.79
CA TYR A 86 -3.49 -6.61 3.24
C TYR A 86 -2.60 -5.41 2.89
N ARG A 87 -3.05 -4.51 2.02
CA ARG A 87 -2.28 -3.33 1.61
C ARG A 87 -3.19 -2.14 1.35
N MET A 88 -2.78 -1.00 1.88
CA MET A 88 -3.31 0.32 1.57
C MET A 88 -2.18 1.16 0.97
N SER A 89 -2.43 1.83 -0.15
CA SER A 89 -1.44 2.73 -0.74
C SER A 89 -2.12 3.85 -1.50
N ASN A 90 -1.45 4.98 -1.71
CA ASN A 90 -1.92 5.94 -2.71
C ASN A 90 -1.24 5.65 -4.06
N SER A 91 -1.75 6.31 -5.09
CA SER A 91 -1.18 6.25 -6.43
C SER A 91 -0.93 7.66 -6.91
N SER A 92 0.15 8.29 -6.46
CA SER A 92 0.61 9.52 -7.09
C SER A 92 1.40 9.12 -8.32
N GLY A 93 0.70 8.98 -9.45
CA GLY A 93 1.38 9.25 -10.72
C GLY A 93 1.89 10.68 -10.60
N PHE A 94 3.22 10.83 -10.57
CA PHE A 94 3.97 12.07 -10.63
C PHE A 94 3.22 13.37 -10.22
N MET A 95 3.59 13.89 -9.05
CA MET A 95 3.52 15.30 -8.65
C MET A 95 2.16 15.96 -8.33
N ASP A 96 1.00 15.43 -8.71
CA ASP A 96 -0.27 16.14 -8.41
C ASP A 96 -1.10 15.50 -7.28
N GLY A 97 -0.69 15.79 -6.05
CA GLY A 97 -1.57 15.56 -4.91
C GLY A 97 -0.84 15.50 -3.59
N GLN A 98 -0.49 16.67 -3.05
CA GLN A 98 -0.11 16.83 -1.64
C GLN A 98 -1.10 16.04 -0.78
N THR A 99 -0.69 14.88 -0.27
CA THR A 99 -1.36 14.25 0.86
C THR A 99 -0.59 14.72 2.08
N ASN A 100 -1.27 15.35 3.02
CA ASN A 100 -0.69 15.66 4.33
C ASN A 100 -0.68 14.42 5.23
N ILE A 101 -0.62 13.23 4.63
CA ILE A 101 -0.71 11.96 5.34
C ILE A 101 0.54 11.73 6.18
N GLY A 102 1.71 12.24 5.78
CA GLY A 102 2.93 12.18 6.57
C GLY A 102 2.77 12.77 7.98
N ASP A 103 2.04 13.88 8.12
CA ASP A 103 1.73 14.48 9.42
C ASP A 103 0.80 13.60 10.24
N ALA A 104 -0.26 13.09 9.63
CA ALA A 104 -1.20 12.20 10.30
C ALA A 104 -0.51 10.92 10.77
N LEU A 105 0.41 10.36 9.98
CA LEU A 105 1.20 9.19 10.33
C LEU A 105 2.17 9.51 11.47
N THR A 106 2.78 10.69 11.47
CA THR A 106 3.69 11.12 12.54
C THR A 106 2.95 11.33 13.86
N ILE A 107 1.77 11.94 13.83
CA ILE A 107 0.88 12.05 14.99
C ILE A 107 0.47 10.67 15.50
N LYS A 108 0.25 9.72 14.57
CA LYS A 108 -0.24 8.38 14.91
C LYS A 108 0.84 7.44 15.44
N TYR A 109 2.00 7.39 14.79
CA TYR A 109 3.04 6.39 15.02
C TYR A 109 4.34 7.00 15.60
N GLY A 110 4.37 8.31 15.83
CA GLY A 110 5.57 9.04 16.24
C GLY A 110 6.49 9.41 15.07
N GLU A 111 7.70 9.88 15.39
CA GLU A 111 8.67 10.32 14.39
C GLU A 111 9.14 9.16 13.49
N PRO A 112 9.16 9.34 12.15
CA PRO A 112 9.65 8.31 11.25
C PRO A 112 11.17 8.22 11.26
N ARG A 113 11.70 7.03 10.98
CA ARG A 113 13.07 6.87 10.51
C ARG A 113 13.17 7.39 9.08
N LYS A 114 14.12 8.30 8.83
CA LYS A 114 14.41 8.87 7.51
C LYS A 114 15.61 8.18 6.87
N GLU A 115 15.46 7.71 5.64
CA GLU A 115 16.54 7.19 4.81
C GLU A 115 16.58 7.94 3.48
N VAL A 116 17.72 8.53 3.14
CA VAL A 116 17.94 9.15 1.83
C VAL A 116 18.72 8.16 0.98
N LYS A 117 18.25 7.88 -0.24
CA LYS A 117 19.04 7.12 -1.20
C LYS A 117 19.17 7.89 -2.51
N SER A 118 20.39 7.89 -3.05
CA SER A 118 20.66 8.39 -4.39
C SER A 118 20.30 7.34 -5.42
N TYR A 119 19.94 7.78 -6.61
CA TYR A 119 19.98 6.97 -7.80
C TYR A 119 20.70 7.73 -8.89
N ASP A 120 21.52 7.00 -9.64
CA ASP A 120 22.14 7.49 -10.87
C ASP A 120 21.60 6.64 -12.02
N SER A 121 21.06 7.32 -13.01
CA SER A 121 20.53 6.74 -14.24
C SER A 121 21.29 7.33 -15.41
N SER A 122 21.93 6.48 -16.20
CA SER A 122 22.48 6.87 -17.50
C SER A 122 21.69 6.18 -18.58
N TYR A 123 21.15 6.93 -19.54
CA TYR A 123 20.61 6.34 -20.76
C TYR A 123 21.25 6.98 -21.98
N ARG A 124 21.49 6.16 -23.00
CA ARG A 124 21.95 6.65 -24.30
C ARG A 124 20.72 6.89 -25.17
N ASN A 125 20.55 8.12 -25.65
CA ASN A 125 19.46 8.42 -26.57
C ASN A 125 19.72 7.82 -27.96
N GLN A 126 18.75 7.94 -28.86
CA GLN A 126 18.82 7.39 -30.23
C GLN A 126 19.92 8.05 -31.09
N TYR A 127 20.46 9.18 -30.65
CA TYR A 127 21.55 9.92 -31.31
C TYR A 127 22.93 9.62 -30.70
N GLY A 128 23.02 8.64 -29.81
CA GLY A 128 24.28 8.24 -29.18
C GLY A 128 24.74 9.14 -28.02
N VAL A 129 23.97 10.15 -27.63
CA VAL A 129 24.29 11.03 -26.49
C VAL A 129 23.95 10.31 -25.19
N VAL A 130 24.90 10.27 -24.25
CA VAL A 130 24.67 9.77 -22.89
C VAL A 130 24.05 10.88 -22.07
N ILE A 131 22.83 10.66 -21.59
CA ILE A 131 22.13 11.54 -20.68
C ILE A 131 22.23 10.93 -19.29
N ASN A 132 22.91 11.65 -18.38
CA ASN A 132 22.99 11.30 -16.97
C ASN A 132 21.86 12.03 -16.23
N SER A 133 21.06 11.27 -15.49
CA SER A 133 20.00 11.74 -14.63
C SER A 133 20.27 11.18 -13.23
N GLY A 134 20.64 12.06 -12.31
CA GLY A 134 20.83 11.74 -10.90
C GLY A 134 19.70 12.33 -10.07
N GLY A 135 19.36 11.68 -8.98
CA GLY A 135 18.37 12.21 -8.04
C GLY A 135 18.42 11.50 -6.69
N TYR A 136 17.56 11.96 -5.79
CA TYR A 136 17.39 11.35 -4.48
C TYR A 136 15.92 11.05 -4.25
N TRP A 137 15.66 9.90 -3.62
CA TRP A 137 14.42 9.67 -2.92
C TRP A 137 14.67 9.63 -1.43
N THR A 138 13.68 10.08 -0.66
CA THR A 138 13.68 9.92 0.78
C THR A 138 12.57 8.97 1.15
N VAL A 139 12.91 7.94 1.92
CA VAL A 139 11.98 6.97 2.48
C VAL A 139 11.80 7.28 3.96
N TYR A 140 10.56 7.53 4.35
CA TYR A 140 10.15 7.70 5.73
C TYR A 140 9.46 6.42 6.19
N THR A 141 9.93 5.84 7.29
CA THR A 141 9.38 4.59 7.83
C THR A 141 8.91 4.80 9.26
N TRP A 142 7.64 4.50 9.54
CA TRP A 142 7.07 4.56 10.88
C TRP A 142 7.13 3.20 11.56
N ASN A 143 7.47 3.20 12.85
CA ASN A 143 7.32 2.02 13.68
C ASN A 143 5.85 1.87 14.06
N THR A 144 5.18 0.87 13.50
CA THR A 144 3.77 0.60 13.79
C THR A 144 3.59 -0.07 15.15
N GLY A 145 4.65 -0.65 15.73
CA GLY A 145 4.55 -1.53 16.90
C GLY A 145 4.19 -2.97 16.55
N SER A 146 3.95 -3.28 15.27
CA SER A 146 3.80 -4.64 14.77
C SER A 146 4.96 -5.00 13.82
N PRO A 147 5.64 -6.13 14.04
CA PRO A 147 6.71 -6.58 13.14
C PRO A 147 6.18 -6.98 11.75
N ASP A 148 4.89 -7.26 11.62
CA ASP A 148 4.28 -7.69 10.37
C ASP A 148 3.77 -6.52 9.52
N ILE A 149 3.63 -5.32 10.10
CA ILE A 149 3.05 -4.17 9.43
C ILE A 149 4.13 -3.13 9.13
N LYS A 150 4.37 -2.91 7.83
CA LYS A 150 5.25 -1.85 7.34
C LYS A 150 4.43 -0.63 6.94
N CYS A 151 4.84 0.54 7.43
CA CYS A 151 4.28 1.84 7.08
C CYS A 151 5.38 2.72 6.50
N THR A 152 5.26 3.11 5.24
CA THR A 152 6.26 3.93 4.54
C THR A 152 5.64 5.07 3.74
N LEU A 153 6.44 6.13 3.55
CA LEU A 153 6.16 7.21 2.63
C LEU A 153 7.44 7.52 1.84
N GLU A 154 7.35 7.50 0.52
CA GLU A 154 8.46 7.78 -0.39
C GLU A 154 8.27 9.12 -1.09
N SER A 155 9.27 10.00 -0.99
CA SER A 155 9.26 11.32 -1.62
C SER A 155 10.44 11.46 -2.57
N LYS A 156 10.19 11.90 -3.80
CA LYS A 156 11.23 12.22 -4.80
C LYS A 156 11.51 13.73 -4.79
N GLY A 157 12.78 14.14 -4.76
CA GLY A 157 13.18 15.56 -4.90
C GLY A 157 14.07 16.11 -3.78
N SER A 158 14.66 17.29 -4.04
CA SER A 158 15.60 17.98 -3.14
C SER A 158 14.93 18.39 -1.83
N SER A 159 15.51 17.95 -0.72
CA SER A 159 14.94 18.08 0.61
C SER A 159 15.08 19.49 1.19
N GLU A 160 14.06 20.33 1.03
CA GLU A 160 13.90 21.54 1.87
C GLU A 160 12.57 21.59 2.65
N TYR A 161 11.61 20.70 2.36
CA TYR A 161 10.34 20.67 3.09
C TYR A 161 10.42 19.84 4.37
N ARG A 162 9.88 20.41 5.46
CA ARG A 162 9.82 19.82 6.80
C ARG A 162 8.97 18.54 6.85
N ILE A 163 8.03 18.36 5.90
CA ILE A 163 7.12 17.22 5.80
C ILE A 163 7.03 16.78 4.34
N PRO A 164 7.24 15.48 4.03
CA PRO A 164 7.24 14.96 2.67
C PRO A 164 5.82 14.71 2.14
N SER A 165 5.50 15.28 0.98
CA SER A 165 4.42 14.75 0.12
C SER A 165 4.97 13.59 -0.70
N GLY A 166 4.29 12.44 -0.72
CA GLY A 166 4.84 11.27 -1.38
C GLY A 166 3.89 10.08 -1.54
N ASP A 167 4.46 8.99 -2.05
CA ASP A 167 3.79 7.69 -2.18
C ASP A 167 3.80 6.99 -0.83
N PHE A 168 2.62 6.91 -0.24
CA PHE A 168 2.32 6.24 1.02
C PHE A 168 1.97 4.76 0.80
N GLU A 169 2.42 3.92 1.72
CA GLU A 169 2.06 2.51 1.83
C GLU A 169 1.92 2.07 3.30
N LEU A 170 0.84 1.32 3.60
CA LEU A 170 0.70 0.51 4.80
C LEU A 170 0.37 -0.92 4.37
N ILE A 171 1.23 -1.88 4.73
CA ILE A 171 1.17 -3.24 4.22
C ILE A 171 1.46 -4.28 5.29
N ASN A 172 0.70 -5.37 5.28
CA ASN A 172 1.05 -6.60 5.99
C ASN A 172 2.12 -7.35 5.18
N GLN A 173 3.37 -7.30 5.65
CA GLN A 173 4.54 -7.87 4.97
C GLN A 173 4.48 -9.39 4.90
N HIS A 174 3.95 -10.04 5.93
CA HIS A 174 3.82 -11.50 5.96
C HIS A 174 2.89 -12.00 4.86
N ILE A 175 1.73 -11.36 4.69
CA ILE A 175 0.78 -11.68 3.60
C ILE A 175 1.41 -11.33 2.25
N ALA A 176 2.09 -10.18 2.14
CA ALA A 176 2.74 -9.77 0.90
C ALA A 176 3.81 -10.78 0.44
N ASN A 177 4.62 -11.31 1.37
CA ASN A 177 5.63 -12.32 1.09
C ASN A 177 4.99 -13.64 0.62
N ARG A 178 3.93 -14.11 1.29
CA ARG A 178 3.18 -15.30 0.85
C ARG A 178 2.60 -15.15 -0.54
N ILE A 179 2.05 -13.98 -0.87
CA ILE A 179 1.55 -13.66 -2.21
C ILE A 179 2.68 -13.73 -3.24
N TRP A 180 3.86 -13.21 -2.90
CA TRP A 180 5.02 -13.22 -3.79
C TRP A 180 5.51 -14.65 -4.07
N GLU A 181 5.61 -15.48 -3.04
CA GLU A 181 5.95 -16.91 -3.18
C GLU A 181 4.93 -17.64 -4.06
N TYR A 182 3.64 -17.46 -3.77
CA TYR A 182 2.57 -18.07 -4.56
C TYR A 182 2.60 -17.62 -6.04
N ARG A 183 2.92 -16.35 -6.30
CA ARG A 183 3.08 -15.84 -7.67
C ARG A 183 4.25 -16.50 -8.39
N LYS A 184 5.39 -16.71 -7.71
CA LYS A 184 6.54 -17.44 -8.29
C LYS A 184 6.16 -18.87 -8.67
N GLU A 185 5.47 -19.58 -7.79
CA GLU A 185 5.01 -20.95 -8.06
C GLU A 185 4.07 -21.01 -9.26
N LEU A 186 3.12 -20.05 -9.35
CA LEU A 186 2.23 -19.94 -10.50
C LEU A 186 3.02 -19.67 -11.79
N GLU A 187 3.98 -18.75 -11.77
CA GLU A 187 4.79 -18.42 -12.95
C GLU A 187 5.56 -19.65 -13.47
N ILE A 188 6.12 -20.47 -12.57
CA ILE A 188 6.80 -21.73 -12.94
C ILE A 188 5.81 -22.68 -13.63
N LYS A 189 4.66 -22.94 -13.01
CA LYS A 189 3.62 -23.84 -13.58
C LYS A 189 3.13 -23.37 -14.95
N TRP A 190 3.03 -22.06 -15.14
CA TRP A 190 2.63 -21.48 -16.43
C TRP A 190 3.70 -21.63 -17.50
N LYS A 191 4.97 -21.37 -17.19
CA LYS A 191 6.09 -21.59 -18.13
C LYS A 191 6.18 -23.05 -18.57
N GLU A 192 5.93 -23.97 -17.66
CA GLU A 192 5.91 -25.41 -17.96
C GLU A 192 4.74 -25.79 -18.86
N LYS A 193 3.53 -25.29 -18.58
CA LYS A 193 2.37 -25.46 -19.47
C LYS A 193 2.55 -24.82 -20.85
N ASP A 194 3.17 -23.66 -20.92
CA ASP A 194 3.46 -22.98 -22.19
C ASP A 194 4.51 -23.75 -22.99
N LYS A 195 5.50 -24.34 -22.32
CA LYS A 195 6.50 -25.20 -22.96
C LYS A 195 5.85 -26.45 -23.56
N ILE A 196 5.03 -27.18 -22.79
CA ILE A 196 4.31 -28.36 -23.27
C ILE A 196 3.44 -28.01 -24.48
N ARG A 197 2.66 -26.92 -24.40
CA ARG A 197 1.79 -26.47 -25.49
C ARG A 197 2.57 -26.08 -26.75
N ASN A 198 3.75 -25.48 -26.60
CA ASN A 198 4.60 -25.14 -27.72
C ASN A 198 5.26 -26.38 -28.34
N GLU A 199 5.61 -27.39 -27.53
CA GLU A 199 6.10 -28.68 -28.01
C GLU A 199 5.00 -29.44 -28.78
N GLU A 200 3.77 -29.47 -28.26
CA GLU A 200 2.59 -30.04 -28.93
C GLU A 200 2.33 -29.34 -30.27
N ARG A 201 2.26 -28.01 -30.29
CA ARG A 201 2.09 -27.22 -31.52
C ARG A 201 3.21 -27.44 -32.52
N LYS A 202 4.45 -27.57 -32.04
CA LYS A 202 5.59 -27.85 -32.91
C LYS A 202 5.47 -29.24 -33.55
N SER A 203 5.06 -30.25 -32.77
CA SER A 203 4.81 -31.59 -33.29
C SER A 203 3.66 -31.64 -34.30
N GLU A 204 2.61 -30.83 -34.13
CA GLU A 204 1.52 -30.70 -35.11
C GLU A 204 2.00 -30.02 -36.41
N LEU A 205 2.88 -29.03 -36.30
CA LEU A 205 3.46 -28.32 -37.45
C LEU A 205 4.53 -29.14 -38.18
N ASP A 206 5.30 -29.97 -37.48
CA ASP A 206 6.30 -30.86 -38.07
C ASP A 206 5.66 -32.02 -38.89
N GLY A 207 4.34 -32.21 -38.78
CA GLY A 207 3.54 -33.17 -39.55
C GLY A 207 2.88 -32.60 -40.82
N LEU A 208 3.11 -31.33 -41.14
CA LEU A 208 2.72 -30.67 -42.41
C LEU A 208 3.85 -30.78 -43.45
#